data_AF-A0A855K8D2-F1
#
_entry.id   AF-A0A855K8D2-F1
#
_cell.length_a   1.000
_cell.length_b   1.000
_cell.length_c   1.000
_cell.angle_alpha   90.00
_cell.angle_beta   90.00
_cell.angle_gamma   90.00
#
_symmetry.space_group_name_H-M   'P 1'
#
loop_
_entity.id
_entity.type
_entity.pdbx_description
1 polymer ?
#
loop_
_entity_poly.entity_id
_entity_poly.type
_entity_poly.pdbx_seq_one_letter_code
_entity_poly.pdbx_strand_id
1 'polypeptide(L)'
;DISNYIINTRTDTVFYNSLQGKLTSYSVNQPINGGKAKVNGVLVAGQAEIWGGFGLQANYSYQDSSTSSVDTTGASLNLPYLSHHTVNV
;
A
#
# COMPACT_ATOMS: atom_id res chain seq x y z
N ASP A 1 -0.97 -4.34 13.53
CA ASP A 1 -2.19 -3.94 12.78
C ASP A 1 -2.07 -2.50 12.32
N ILE A 2 -2.57 -2.24 11.11
CA ILE A 2 -2.65 -0.91 10.50
C ILE A 2 -4.07 -0.38 10.74
N SER A 3 -4.17 0.75 11.44
CA SER A 3 -5.45 1.36 11.77
C SER A 3 -6.12 2.04 10.58
N ASN A 4 -5.31 2.63 9.68
CA ASN A 4 -5.77 3.21 8.43
C ASN A 4 -4.60 3.34 7.42
N TYR A 5 -4.91 3.38 6.12
CA TYR A 5 -3.98 3.75 5.05
C TYR A 5 -4.70 4.64 4.02
N ILE A 6 -3.94 5.29 3.13
CA ILE A 6 -4.51 6.21 2.12
C ILE A 6 -4.48 5.54 0.74
N ILE A 7 -5.59 5.66 0.01
CA ILE A 7 -5.70 5.31 -1.41
C ILE A 7 -6.30 6.47 -2.18
N ASN A 8 -5.98 6.58 -3.46
CA ASN A 8 -6.64 7.52 -4.35
C ASN A 8 -7.85 6.84 -4.99
N THR A 9 -8.99 7.52 -4.95
CA THR A 9 -10.20 7.10 -5.64
C THR A 9 -10.77 8.23 -6.46
N ARG A 10 -11.55 7.88 -7.48
CA ARG A 10 -12.29 8.83 -8.29
C ARG A 10 -13.72 8.93 -7.76
N THR A 11 -14.14 10.13 -7.39
CA THR A 11 -15.49 10.39 -6.89
C THR A 11 -16.12 11.49 -7.71
N ASP A 12 -17.34 11.25 -8.18
CA ASP A 12 -18.14 12.29 -8.82
C ASP A 12 -18.64 13.27 -7.76
N THR A 13 -18.16 14.50 -7.85
CA THR A 13 -18.46 15.57 -6.90
C THR A 13 -19.07 16.76 -7.63
N VAL A 14 -20.06 17.39 -7.01
CA VAL A 14 -20.78 18.52 -7.60
C VAL A 14 -20.13 19.83 -7.17
N PHE A 15 -19.68 20.62 -8.14
CA PHE A 15 -19.15 21.96 -7.93
C PHE A 15 -19.92 22.99 -8.76
N TYR A 16 -19.95 24.24 -8.29
CA TYR A 16 -20.52 25.33 -9.07
C TYR A 16 -19.58 25.71 -10.23
N ASN A 17 -20.10 25.69 -11.45
CA ASN A 17 -19.38 26.14 -12.64
C ASN A 17 -19.80 27.57 -12.98
N SER A 18 -18.90 28.54 -12.79
CA SER A 18 -19.17 29.94 -13.09
C SER A 18 -19.30 30.26 -14.59
N LEU A 19 -18.67 29.48 -15.49
CA LEU A 19 -18.84 29.65 -16.94
C LEU A 19 -20.24 29.20 -17.40
N GLN A 20 -20.84 28.21 -16.73
CA GLN A 20 -22.15 27.68 -17.09
C GLN A 20 -23.29 28.20 -16.20
N GLY A 21 -22.98 28.93 -15.13
CA GLY A 21 -23.94 29.46 -14.18
C GLY A 21 -24.71 28.39 -13.39
N LYS A 22 -24.20 27.15 -13.31
CA LYS A 22 -24.93 26.01 -12.71
C LYS A 22 -24.01 25.03 -11.97
N LEU A 23 -24.61 24.21 -11.10
CA LEU A 23 -23.96 23.05 -10.50
C LEU A 23 -23.68 22.00 -11.58
N THR A 24 -22.45 21.47 -11.58
CA THR A 24 -21.97 20.50 -12.56
C THR A 24 -21.21 19.39 -11.84
N SER A 25 -21.39 18.14 -12.28
CA SER A 25 -20.65 16.99 -11.74
C SER A 25 -19.27 16.89 -12.37
N TYR A 26 -18.25 16.65 -11.55
CA TYR A 26 -16.87 16.44 -11.97
C TYR A 26 -16.31 15.19 -11.32
N SER A 27 -15.60 14.40 -12.10
CA SER A 27 -14.93 13.21 -11.61
C SER A 27 -13.56 13.56 -11.04
N VAL A 28 -13.49 13.71 -9.71
CA VAL A 28 -12.29 14.17 -9.00
C VAL A 28 -11.52 13.00 -8.42
N ASN A 29 -10.21 12.97 -8.68
CA ASN A 29 -9.30 12.03 -8.02
C ASN A 29 -8.84 12.62 -6.69
N GLN A 30 -9.14 11.95 -5.58
CA GLN A 30 -8.84 12.44 -4.24
C GLN A 30 -8.34 11.31 -3.32
N PRO A 31 -7.47 11.62 -2.34
CA PRO A 31 -7.06 10.66 -1.32
C PRO A 31 -8.22 10.41 -0.34
N ILE A 32 -8.45 9.14 -0.02
CA ILE A 32 -9.43 8.71 0.98
C ILE A 32 -8.80 7.72 1.96
N ASN A 33 -9.43 7.57 3.13
CA ASN A 33 -9.10 6.51 4.08
C ASN A 33 -9.48 5.16 3.49
N GLY A 34 -8.48 4.32 3.21
CA GLY A 34 -8.66 2.98 2.68
C GLY A 34 -9.28 2.02 3.69
N GLY A 35 -9.01 2.18 4.99
CA GLY A 35 -9.51 1.30 6.03
C GLY A 35 -8.40 0.52 6.72
N LYS A 36 -8.76 -0.58 7.39
CA LYS A 36 -7.83 -1.34 8.24
C LYS A 36 -7.08 -2.39 7.43
N ALA A 37 -5.87 -2.72 7.88
CA ALA A 37 -5.11 -3.81 7.32
C ALA A 37 -4.33 -4.58 8.40
N LYS A 38 -4.05 -5.85 8.12
CA LYS A 38 -3.20 -6.70 8.93
C LYS A 38 -2.07 -7.24 8.06
N VAL A 39 -0.84 -7.15 8.55
CA VAL A 39 0.35 -7.67 7.89
C VAL A 39 0.97 -8.72 8.80
N ASN A 40 1.29 -9.89 8.24
CA ASN A 40 2.03 -10.94 8.92
C ASN A 40 3.20 -11.37 8.04
N GLY A 41 4.30 -11.77 8.65
CA GLY A 41 5.49 -12.13 7.88
C GLY A 41 6.55 -12.84 8.72
N VAL A 42 7.60 -13.27 8.04
CA VAL A 42 8.77 -13.92 8.60
C VAL A 42 10.03 -13.29 8.02
N LEU A 43 11.09 -13.24 8.83
CA LEU A 43 12.40 -12.75 8.42
C LEU A 43 13.46 -13.77 8.81
N VAL A 44 14.36 -14.06 7.88
CA VAL A 44 15.57 -14.86 8.12
C VAL A 44 16.77 -14.00 7.77
N ALA A 45 17.74 -13.93 8.68
CA ALA A 45 18.97 -13.18 8.49
C ALA A 45 20.16 -13.97 9.00
N GLY A 46 21.31 -13.76 8.37
CA GLY A 46 22.57 -14.40 8.73
C GLY A 46 23.76 -13.56 8.33
N GLN A 47 24.87 -13.76 9.02
CA GLN A 47 26.15 -13.17 8.68
C GLN A 47 27.26 -14.20 8.87
N ALA A 48 28.29 -14.12 8.03
CA ALA A 48 29.46 -14.99 8.11
C ALA A 48 30.72 -14.20 7.78
N GLU A 49 31.78 -14.39 8.56
CA GLU A 49 33.11 -13.96 8.18
C GLU A 49 33.65 -14.93 7.13
N ILE A 50 34.29 -14.39 6.09
CA ILE A 50 34.85 -15.20 5.00
C ILE A 50 36.37 -15.32 5.21
N TRP A 51 37.10 -14.21 5.07
CA TRP A 51 38.55 -14.17 5.29
C TRP A 51 39.08 -12.73 5.29
N GLY A 52 40.21 -12.48 5.96
CA GLY A 52 40.93 -11.21 5.87
C GLY A 52 40.18 -9.99 6.43
N GLY A 53 39.25 -10.21 7.37
CA GLY A 53 38.37 -9.17 7.90
C GLY A 53 37.15 -8.85 7.03
N PHE A 54 36.95 -9.57 5.92
CA PHE A 54 35.74 -9.48 5.12
C PHE A 54 34.66 -10.45 5.61
N GLY A 55 33.41 -10.00 5.54
CA GLY A 55 32.24 -10.82 5.86
C GLY A 55 31.09 -10.54 4.89
N LEU A 56 30.13 -11.46 4.89
CA LEU A 56 28.84 -11.35 4.20
C LEU A 56 27.74 -11.22 5.24
N GLN A 57 26.75 -10.37 4.98
CA GLN A 57 25.52 -10.32 5.76
C GLN A 57 24.35 -10.33 4.78
N ALA A 58 23.40 -11.24 4.96
CA ALA A 58 22.24 -11.31 4.10
C ALA A 58 20.96 -11.43 4.93
N ASN A 59 19.87 -10.91 4.39
CA ASN A 59 18.54 -11.12 4.95
C ASN A 59 17.49 -11.29 3.86
N TYR A 60 16.46 -12.06 4.19
CA TYR A 60 15.28 -12.30 3.39
C TYR A 60 14.04 -12.17 4.26
N SER A 61 13.07 -11.39 3.80
CA SER A 61 11.76 -11.26 4.44
C SER A 61 10.65 -11.68 3.51
N TYR A 62 9.71 -12.47 4.04
CA TYR A 62 8.42 -12.72 3.41
C TYR A 62 7.30 -12.07 4.21
N GLN A 63 6.36 -11.40 3.54
CA GLN A 63 5.24 -10.70 4.16
C GLN A 63 3.98 -10.90 3.33
N ASP A 64 2.85 -10.98 4.02
CA ASP A 64 1.52 -11.02 3.40
C ASP A 64 0.54 -10.14 4.17
N SER A 65 -0.45 -9.59 3.47
CA SER A 65 -1.42 -8.66 4.05
C SER A 65 -2.85 -8.97 3.66
N SER A 66 -3.75 -8.70 4.60
CA SER A 66 -5.18 -8.57 4.32
C SER A 66 -5.64 -7.15 4.60
N THR A 67 -6.50 -6.62 3.74
CA THR A 67 -7.11 -5.29 3.90
C THR A 67 -8.62 -5.40 4.01
N SER A 68 -9.25 -4.44 4.68
CA SER A 68 -10.72 -4.33 4.74
C SER A 68 -11.32 -3.60 3.53
N SER A 69 -10.50 -3.20 2.56
CA SER A 69 -10.89 -2.34 1.45
C SER A 69 -11.20 -3.20 0.25
N VAL A 70 -12.27 -2.86 -0.48
CA VAL A 70 -12.71 -3.63 -1.65
C VAL A 70 -12.78 -2.74 -2.88
N ASP A 71 -12.58 -3.34 -4.06
CA ASP A 71 -12.82 -2.68 -5.34
C ASP A 71 -14.33 -2.65 -5.70
N THR A 72 -14.66 -2.15 -6.90
CA THR A 72 -16.05 -2.08 -7.39
C THR A 72 -16.71 -3.43 -7.61
N THR A 73 -15.95 -4.53 -7.60
CA THR A 73 -16.45 -5.91 -7.71
C THR A 73 -16.59 -6.59 -6.34
N GLY A 74 -16.12 -5.95 -5.27
CA GLY A 74 -16.11 -6.49 -3.91
C GLY A 74 -14.85 -7.30 -3.57
N ALA A 75 -13.85 -7.34 -4.45
CA ALA A 75 -12.59 -8.03 -4.20
C ALA A 75 -11.68 -7.20 -3.28
N SER A 76 -11.03 -7.83 -2.31
CA SER A 76 -10.11 -7.15 -1.39
C SER A 76 -8.91 -6.59 -2.12
N LEU A 77 -8.56 -5.33 -1.81
CA LEU A 77 -7.41 -4.66 -2.39
C LEU A 77 -6.12 -5.06 -1.64
N ASN A 78 -5.01 -5.12 -2.37
CA ASN A 78 -3.69 -5.29 -1.74
C ASN A 78 -3.30 -4.01 -0.99
N LEU A 79 -2.53 -4.18 0.09
CA LEU A 79 -1.94 -3.04 0.79
C LEU A 79 -0.87 -2.38 -0.11
N PRO A 80 -0.98 -1.07 -0.40
CA PRO A 80 -0.03 -0.40 -1.27
C PRO A 80 1.38 -0.39 -0.65
N TYR A 81 2.39 -0.47 -1.53
CA TYR A 81 3.83 -0.47 -1.19
C TYR A 81 4.32 -1.66 -0.38
N LEU A 82 3.52 -2.71 -0.20
CA LEU A 82 3.97 -3.94 0.43
C LEU A 82 4.59 -4.88 -0.60
N SER A 83 5.89 -5.15 -0.44
CA SER A 83 6.56 -6.22 -1.19
C SER A 83 6.41 -7.53 -0.43
N HIS A 84 5.92 -8.57 -1.10
CA HIS A 84 5.83 -9.90 -0.49
C HIS A 84 7.19 -10.49 -0.17
N HIS A 85 8.21 -10.20 -0.99
CA HIS A 85 9.56 -10.71 -0.87
C HIS A 85 10.55 -9.56 -0.88
N THR A 86 11.48 -9.52 0.06
CA THR A 86 12.60 -8.56 0.07
C THR A 86 13.89 -9.29 0.41
N VAL A 87 14.97 -8.96 -0.30
CA VAL A 87 16.31 -9.58 -0.14
C VAL A 87 17.35 -8.46 -0.04
N ASN A 88 18.28 -8.59 0.90
CA ASN A 88 19.46 -7.73 1.00
C ASN A 88 20.72 -8.58 1.25
N VAL A 89 21.87 -8.14 0.73
CA VAL A 89 23.20 -8.76 0.83
C VAL A 89 24.26 -7.67 0.98
#